data_AF-A0AAN1FCX9-F1
#
_entry.id   AF-A0AAN1FCX9-F1
#
_cell.length_a   1.000
_cell.length_b   1.000
_cell.length_c   1.000
_cell.angle_alpha   90.00
_cell.angle_beta   90.00
_cell.angle_gamma   90.00
#
_symmetry.space_group_name_H-M   'P 1'
#
loop_
_entity.id
_entity.type
_entity.pdbx_description
1 polymer ?
#
loop_
_entity_poly.entity_id
_entity_poly.type
_entity_poly.pdbx_seq_one_letter_code
_entity_poly.pdbx_strand_id
1 'polypeptide(L)'
;MQYVYVNDVYDEQYRITPPLQVQLVSGDIPEEELEIREILRCWIDTGLGPFQTAKKSKLDFWRHANNFSRLSLILNTLLKHKAYYFAAKRVASLWRFGSIEKAYLEYLLTKHVGVKSQD
;
A
#
# COMPACT_ATOMS: atom_id res chain seq x y z
N MET A 1 9.22 -11.78 -12.37
CA MET A 1 8.54 -11.50 -11.09
C MET A 1 8.97 -12.56 -10.10
N GLN A 2 9.52 -12.16 -8.96
CA GLN A 2 9.88 -13.09 -7.89
C GLN A 2 8.60 -13.48 -7.15
N TYR A 3 8.39 -14.78 -6.95
CA TYR A 3 7.19 -15.28 -6.28
C TYR A 3 7.20 -14.84 -4.81
N VAL A 4 6.09 -14.27 -4.34
CA VAL A 4 5.93 -13.75 -2.98
C VAL A 4 4.61 -14.26 -2.41
N TYR A 5 4.69 -14.92 -1.25
CA TYR A 5 3.52 -15.44 -0.53
C TYR A 5 3.66 -15.15 0.97
N VAL A 6 2.58 -15.31 1.72
CA VAL A 6 2.54 -15.17 3.18
C VAL A 6 1.93 -16.41 3.81
N ASN A 7 2.34 -16.73 5.05
CA ASN A 7 1.73 -17.82 5.81
C ASN A 7 0.49 -17.33 6.56
N ASP A 8 0.50 -16.06 6.96
CA ASP A 8 -0.58 -15.40 7.69
C ASP A 8 -0.87 -14.02 7.08
N VAL A 9 -2.14 -13.61 7.08
CA VAL A 9 -2.60 -12.31 6.56
C VAL A 9 -1.89 -11.14 7.27
N TYR A 10 -1.43 -11.34 8.50
CA TYR A 10 -0.73 -10.36 9.34
C TYR A 10 0.80 -10.42 9.25
N ASP A 11 1.39 -11.24 8.38
CA ASP A 11 2.84 -11.27 8.19
C ASP A 11 3.36 -9.91 7.69
N GLU A 12 4.42 -9.35 8.29
CA GLU A 12 4.95 -8.04 7.88
C GLU A 12 5.77 -8.08 6.59
N GLN A 13 6.22 -9.27 6.17
CA GLN A 13 7.14 -9.47 5.05
C GLN A 13 6.72 -10.68 4.23
N TYR A 14 7.00 -10.62 2.93
CA TYR A 14 6.86 -11.77 2.05
C TYR A 14 7.90 -12.84 2.38
N ARG A 15 7.52 -14.10 2.21
CA ARG A 15 8.49 -15.19 2.16
C ARG A 15 8.99 -15.36 0.73
N ILE A 16 10.31 -15.48 0.62
CA ILE A 16 11.03 -15.59 -0.65
C ILE A 16 11.24 -17.06 -1.04
N THR A 17 11.26 -17.97 -0.07
CA THR A 17 11.44 -19.40 -0.30
C THR A 17 10.08 -20.07 -0.39
N PRO A 18 9.60 -20.48 -1.58
CA PRO A 18 8.36 -21.25 -1.67
C PRO A 18 8.50 -22.53 -0.84
N PRO A 19 7.43 -22.99 -0.15
CA PRO A 19 7.51 -24.22 0.61
C PRO A 19 7.81 -25.36 -0.38
N LEU A 20 8.86 -26.14 -0.10
CA LEU A 20 9.14 -27.34 -0.89
C LEU A 20 7.89 -28.22 -0.85
N GLN A 21 7.34 -28.53 -2.04
CA GLN A 21 6.18 -29.41 -2.26
C GLN A 21 4.76 -28.81 -2.14
N VAL A 22 4.60 -27.48 -2.06
CA VAL A 22 3.25 -26.86 -2.07
C VAL A 22 2.91 -26.34 -3.47
N GLN A 23 1.78 -26.81 -4.03
CA GLN A 23 1.22 -26.26 -5.27
C GLN A 23 0.59 -24.90 -4.97
N LEU A 24 0.98 -23.90 -5.75
CA LEU A 24 0.48 -22.53 -5.58
C LEU A 24 -0.98 -22.45 -6.02
N VAL A 25 -1.83 -21.83 -5.19
CA VAL A 25 -3.25 -21.65 -5.46
C VAL A 25 -3.63 -20.18 -5.37
N SER A 26 -4.77 -19.80 -5.96
CA SER A 26 -5.26 -18.41 -6.02
C SER A 26 -5.45 -17.73 -4.64
N GLY A 27 -5.31 -18.46 -3.52
CA GLY A 27 -5.42 -17.97 -2.15
C GLY A 27 -4.09 -17.70 -1.44
N ASP A 28 -2.93 -17.88 -2.11
CA ASP A 28 -1.61 -17.64 -1.48
C ASP A 28 -1.31 -16.15 -1.24
N ILE A 29 -2.10 -15.27 -1.87
CA ILE A 29 -2.09 -13.82 -1.64
C ILE A 29 -3.42 -13.46 -0.98
N PRO A 30 -3.41 -12.84 0.22
CA PRO A 30 -4.63 -12.39 0.89
C PRO A 30 -5.45 -11.45 -0.01
N GLU A 31 -6.79 -11.55 0.05
CA GLU A 31 -7.69 -10.72 -0.75
C GLU A 31 -7.46 -9.22 -0.47
N GLU A 32 -7.24 -8.85 0.80
CA GLU A 32 -6.95 -7.48 1.20
C GLU A 32 -5.67 -6.95 0.57
N GLU A 33 -4.74 -7.85 0.23
CA GLU A 33 -3.53 -7.47 -0.49
C GLU A 33 -3.80 -7.17 -1.97
N LEU A 34 -4.64 -7.97 -2.63
CA LEU A 34 -5.05 -7.70 -4.02
C LEU A 34 -5.79 -6.36 -4.09
N GLU A 35 -6.70 -6.12 -3.15
CA GLU A 35 -7.46 -4.88 -3.07
C GLU A 35 -6.57 -3.67 -2.76
N ILE A 36 -5.70 -3.76 -1.75
CA ILE A 36 -4.85 -2.61 -1.36
C ILE A 36 -3.84 -2.28 -2.46
N ARG A 37 -3.38 -3.24 -3.26
CA ARG A 37 -2.53 -2.98 -4.43
C ARG A 37 -3.24 -2.09 -5.44
N GLU A 38 -4.50 -2.38 -5.75
CA GLU A 38 -5.30 -1.58 -6.68
C GLU A 38 -5.61 -0.19 -6.10
N ILE A 39 -5.95 -0.13 -4.82
CA ILE A 39 -6.23 1.14 -4.12
C ILE A 39 -4.98 2.03 -4.08
N LEU A 40 -3.81 1.47 -3.77
CA LEU A 40 -2.55 2.21 -3.74
C LEU A 40 -2.14 2.68 -5.15
N ARG A 41 -2.35 1.85 -6.17
CA ARG A 41 -2.15 2.26 -7.57
C ARG A 41 -3.02 3.45 -7.93
N CYS A 42 -4.33 3.38 -7.64
CA CYS A 42 -5.26 4.47 -7.88
C CYS A 42 -4.88 5.74 -7.08
N TRP A 43 -4.49 5.58 -5.82
CA TRP A 43 -4.04 6.67 -4.96
C TRP A 43 -2.78 7.38 -5.49
N ILE A 44 -1.82 6.62 -6.02
CA ILE A 44 -0.64 7.19 -6.70
C ILE A 44 -1.05 7.87 -8.00
N ASP A 45 -1.68 7.15 -8.92
CA ASP A 45 -1.93 7.64 -10.29
C ASP A 45 -2.83 8.88 -10.31
N THR A 46 -3.89 8.88 -9.49
CA THR A 46 -4.90 9.95 -9.50
C THR A 46 -4.69 10.99 -8.40
N GLY A 47 -3.97 10.64 -7.34
CA GLY A 47 -3.67 11.52 -6.22
C GLY A 47 -2.34 12.24 -6.38
N LEU A 48 -1.24 11.48 -6.49
CA LEU A 48 0.13 12.02 -6.58
C LEU A 48 0.55 12.36 -8.02
N GLY A 49 0.13 11.56 -9.00
CA GLY A 49 0.48 11.70 -10.42
C GLY A 49 0.29 13.12 -10.97
N PRO A 50 -0.82 13.83 -10.66
CA PRO A 50 -1.00 15.22 -11.08
C PRO A 50 0.10 16.17 -10.59
N PHE A 51 0.66 15.98 -9.40
CA PHE A 51 1.74 16.83 -8.88
C PHE A 51 3.10 16.51 -9.48
N GLN A 52 3.31 15.25 -9.87
CA GLN A 52 4.56 14.78 -10.49
C GLN A 52 4.67 15.17 -11.95
N THR A 53 3.54 15.25 -12.66
CA THR A 53 3.48 15.50 -14.12
C THR A 53 3.06 16.92 -14.49
N ALA A 54 2.70 17.75 -13.50
CA ALA A 54 2.28 19.13 -13.71
C ALA A 54 3.34 19.96 -14.44
N LYS A 55 3.06 20.37 -15.69
CA LYS A 55 3.72 21.54 -16.28
C LYS A 55 3.13 22.78 -15.61
N LYS A 56 4.00 23.68 -15.13
CA LYS A 56 3.70 24.88 -14.31
C LYS A 56 2.52 25.77 -14.74
N SER A 57 1.95 25.62 -15.94
CA SER A 57 0.97 26.53 -16.51
C SER A 57 -0.51 26.07 -16.50
N LYS A 58 -0.86 24.86 -16.02
CA LYS A 58 -2.27 24.39 -16.02
C LYS A 58 -2.70 23.57 -14.80
N LEU A 59 -1.98 23.65 -13.68
CA LEU A 59 -2.32 22.89 -12.48
C LEU A 59 -3.39 23.63 -11.65
N ASP A 60 -4.60 23.09 -11.61
CA ASP A 60 -5.58 23.43 -10.56
C ASP A 60 -5.12 22.76 -9.24
N PHE A 61 -4.11 23.37 -8.63
CA PHE A 61 -3.42 22.83 -7.47
C PHE A 61 -4.40 22.47 -6.35
N TRP A 62 -5.36 23.34 -6.07
CA TRP A 62 -6.34 23.14 -5.00
C TRP A 62 -7.28 21.98 -5.27
N ARG A 63 -7.74 21.80 -6.51
CA ARG A 63 -8.54 20.63 -6.87
C ARG A 63 -7.78 19.33 -6.70
N HIS A 64 -6.52 19.28 -7.15
CA HIS A 64 -5.69 18.09 -6.98
C HIS A 64 -5.35 17.83 -5.50
N ALA A 65 -5.09 18.88 -4.72
CA ALA A 65 -4.83 18.78 -3.29
C ALA A 65 -6.05 18.24 -2.54
N ASN A 66 -7.25 18.73 -2.87
CA ASN A 66 -8.50 18.22 -2.31
C ASN A 66 -8.73 16.75 -2.69
N ASN A 67 -8.48 16.36 -3.94
CA ASN A 67 -8.62 14.96 -4.35
C ASN A 67 -7.62 14.05 -3.61
N PHE A 68 -6.36 14.45 -3.54
CA PHE A 68 -5.33 13.70 -2.84
C PHE A 68 -5.62 13.57 -1.35
N SER A 69 -6.07 14.65 -0.70
CA SER A 69 -6.50 14.62 0.71
C SER A 69 -7.65 13.63 0.94
N ARG A 70 -8.68 13.66 0.06
CA ARG A 70 -9.81 12.73 0.13
C ARG A 70 -9.37 11.27 -0.03
N LEU A 71 -8.55 10.97 -1.03
CA LEU A 71 -8.06 9.60 -1.26
C LEU A 71 -7.18 9.12 -0.08
N SER A 72 -6.35 10.02 0.47
CA SER A 72 -5.52 9.72 1.63
C SER A 72 -6.35 9.47 2.90
N LEU A 73 -7.50 10.13 3.05
CA LEU A 73 -8.43 9.86 4.15
C LEU A 73 -9.08 8.48 4.03
N ILE A 74 -9.48 8.09 2.82
CA ILE A 74 -10.03 6.76 2.53
C ILE A 74 -8.98 5.68 2.82
N LEU A 75 -7.77 5.86 2.29
CA LEU A 75 -6.64 4.95 2.54
C LEU A 75 -6.36 4.85 4.05
N ASN A 76 -6.29 5.98 4.75
CA ASN A 76 -6.07 6.01 6.20
C ASN A 76 -7.19 5.31 7.00
N THR A 77 -8.41 5.24 6.44
CA THR A 77 -9.53 4.52 7.06
C THR A 77 -9.35 3.01 6.90
N LEU A 78 -8.96 2.55 5.71
CA LEU A 78 -8.65 1.14 5.44
C LEU A 78 -7.49 0.63 6.30
N LEU A 79 -6.44 1.44 6.48
CA LEU A 79 -5.26 1.09 7.28
C LEU A 79 -5.55 0.91 8.78
N LYS A 80 -6.74 1.28 9.27
CA LYS A 80 -7.17 0.92 10.64
C LYS A 80 -7.48 -0.57 10.78
N HIS A 81 -7.79 -1.25 9.69
CA HIS A 81 -8.06 -2.67 9.68
C HIS A 81 -6.75 -3.45 9.56
N LYS A 82 -6.53 -4.39 10.48
CA LYS A 82 -5.24 -5.10 10.68
C LYS A 82 -4.73 -5.75 9.39
N ALA A 83 -5.60 -6.44 8.65
CA ALA A 83 -5.22 -7.10 7.40
C ALA A 83 -4.70 -6.12 6.33
N TYR A 84 -5.40 -4.99 6.10
CA TYR A 84 -4.96 -3.97 5.15
C TYR A 84 -3.70 -3.24 5.60
N TYR A 85 -3.51 -3.06 6.92
CA TYR A 85 -2.27 -2.50 7.47
C TYR A 85 -1.06 -3.35 7.10
N PHE A 86 -1.12 -4.66 7.38
CA PHE A 86 -0.02 -5.58 7.08
C PHE A 86 0.18 -5.76 5.58
N ALA A 87 -0.90 -5.86 4.80
CA ALA A 87 -0.83 -5.90 3.35
C ALA A 87 -0.18 -4.64 2.74
N ALA A 88 -0.58 -3.45 3.18
CA ALA A 88 0.03 -2.19 2.73
C ALA A 88 1.50 -2.11 3.10
N LYS A 89 1.88 -2.56 4.30
CA LYS A 89 3.26 -2.60 4.76
C LYS A 89 4.12 -3.53 3.90
N ARG A 90 3.63 -4.72 3.57
CA ARG A 90 4.28 -5.66 2.64
C ARG A 90 4.45 -5.05 1.26
N VAL A 91 3.39 -4.46 0.69
CA VAL A 91 3.44 -3.80 -0.63
C VAL A 91 4.46 -2.65 -0.64
N ALA A 92 4.46 -1.81 0.39
CA ALA A 92 5.41 -0.70 0.54
C ALA A 92 6.87 -1.17 0.63
N SER A 93 7.13 -2.35 1.20
CA SER A 93 8.48 -2.92 1.29
C SER A 93 9.12 -3.13 -0.09
N LEU A 94 8.29 -3.42 -1.11
CA LEU A 94 8.73 -3.62 -2.50
C LEU A 94 8.94 -2.30 -3.27
N TRP A 95 8.46 -1.17 -2.74
CA TRP A 95 8.59 0.12 -3.42
C TRP A 95 10.00 0.68 -3.32
N ARG A 96 10.39 1.45 -4.34
CA ARG A 96 11.70 2.10 -4.43
C ARG A 96 11.95 2.97 -3.20
N PHE A 97 13.09 2.76 -2.54
CA PHE A 97 13.54 3.59 -1.42
C PHE A 97 13.70 5.06 -1.86
N GLY A 98 13.26 5.99 -1.01
CA GLY A 98 13.32 7.43 -1.27
C GLY A 98 12.29 7.96 -2.26
N SER A 99 11.35 7.13 -2.73
CA SER A 99 10.20 7.60 -3.51
C SER A 99 9.20 8.36 -2.63
N ILE A 100 8.53 9.38 -3.18
CA ILE A 100 7.60 10.22 -2.42
C ILE A 100 6.36 9.43 -2.01
N GLU A 101 5.92 8.52 -2.89
CA GLU A 101 4.81 7.59 -2.70
C GLU A 101 5.07 6.72 -1.47
N LYS A 102 6.27 6.13 -1.39
CA LYS A 102 6.67 5.29 -0.25
C LYS A 102 6.74 6.09 1.04
N ALA A 103 7.36 7.27 1.01
CA ALA A 103 7.46 8.13 2.18
C ALA A 103 6.09 8.53 2.73
N TYR A 104 5.13 8.88 1.86
CA TYR A 104 3.77 9.20 2.28
C TYR A 104 3.03 7.99 2.83
N LEU A 105 3.14 6.83 2.19
CA LEU A 105 2.49 5.62 2.67
C LEU A 105 3.06 5.19 4.04
N GLU A 106 4.38 5.23 4.21
CA GLU A 106 5.04 4.96 5.48
C GLU A 106 4.58 5.94 6.57
N TYR A 107 4.44 7.23 6.24
CA TYR A 107 3.86 8.22 7.16
C TYR A 107 2.41 7.91 7.55
N LEU A 108 1.58 7.39 6.64
CA LEU A 108 0.22 6.96 6.99
C LEU A 108 0.26 5.73 7.90
N LEU A 109 1.14 4.77 7.62
CA LEU A 109 1.31 3.55 8.43
C LEU A 109 1.84 3.86 9.83
N THR A 110 2.69 4.88 10.01
CA THR A 110 3.21 5.24 11.34
C THR A 110 2.13 5.73 12.30
N LYS A 111 1.01 6.26 11.77
CA LYS A 111 -0.16 6.66 12.58
C LYS A 111 -0.89 5.48 13.23
N HIS A 112 -0.64 4.26 12.74
CA HIS A 112 -1.32 3.03 13.17
C HIS A 112 -0.36 2.04 13.84
N VAL A 113 0.82 2.49 14.31
CA VAL A 113 1.84 1.65 14.96
C VAL A 113 1.29 0.86 16.17
N GLY A 114 0.20 1.31 16.79
CA GLY A 114 -0.51 0.61 17.87
C GLY A 114 -1.35 -0.61 17.46
N VAL A 115 -1.54 -0.87 16.15
CA VAL A 115 -2.21 -2.08 15.65
C VAL A 115 -1.33 -3.34 15.82
N LYS A 116 -0.08 -3.16 16.28
CA LYS A 116 0.95 -4.20 16.38
C LYS A 116 0.94 -5.09 17.62
N SER A 117 0.04 -4.94 18.59
CA SER A 117 0.20 -5.67 19.86
C SER A 117 -1.10 -6.04 20.54
N GLN A 118 -1.74 -7.10 20.05
CA GLN A 118 -2.52 -8.03 20.87
C GLN A 118 -2.41 -9.40 20.22
N ASP A 119 -1.41 -10.15 20.65
CA ASP A 119 -1.38 -11.62 20.77
C ASP A 119 -0.51 -11.93 22.01
#